data_AF-A0A529P3I7-F1
#
_entry.id   AF-A0A529P3I7-F1
#
_cell.length_a   1.000
_cell.length_b   1.000
_cell.length_c   1.000
_cell.angle_alpha   90.00
_cell.angle_beta   90.00
_cell.angle_gamma   90.00
#
_symmetry.space_group_name_H-M   'P 1'
#
loop_
_entity.id
_entity.type
_entity.pdbx_description
1 polymer ?
#
loop_
_entity_poly.entity_id
_entity_poly.type
_entity_poly.pdbx_seq_one_letter_code
_entity_poly.pdbx_strand_id
1 'polypeptide(L)'
;MTRRDFSERDIHMALDGELPGEERMAYEAWLEANPEMKARAARFVADRAALRAAFAGVLDEPVPARLKQAVFGEAPARTTAWRARWWLSAAAAAVLVIGGLAGYVAGIDGIGRG
;
A
#
# COMPACT_ATOMS: atom_id res chain seq x y z
N MET A 1 2.22 4.87 -47.22
CA MET A 1 2.73 4.69 -45.84
C MET A 1 3.08 6.06 -45.30
N THR A 2 2.28 6.59 -44.38
CA THR A 2 2.56 7.85 -43.69
C THR A 2 3.74 7.62 -42.77
N ARG A 3 4.87 8.29 -43.03
CA ARG A 3 6.04 8.27 -42.16
C ARG A 3 5.62 8.89 -40.83
N ARG A 4 5.67 8.13 -39.74
CA ARG A 4 5.48 8.67 -38.38
C ARG A 4 6.63 9.61 -38.09
N ASP A 5 6.32 10.83 -37.67
CA ASP A 5 7.33 11.76 -37.19
C ASP A 5 7.69 11.39 -35.75
N PHE A 6 8.97 11.12 -35.52
CA PHE A 6 9.52 10.85 -34.20
C PHE A 6 10.02 12.14 -33.56
N SER A 7 9.99 12.17 -32.25
CA SER A 7 10.27 13.32 -31.41
C SER A 7 11.09 12.95 -30.19
N GLU A 8 11.44 13.94 -29.39
CA GLU A 8 12.09 13.74 -28.08
C GLU A 8 11.28 12.82 -27.15
N ARG A 9 9.94 12.87 -27.24
CA ARG A 9 9.06 11.98 -26.48
C ARG A 9 9.32 10.52 -26.83
N ASP A 10 9.55 10.20 -28.10
CA ASP A 10 9.81 8.83 -28.56
C ASP A 10 11.16 8.32 -28.06
N ILE A 11 12.13 9.22 -27.85
CA ILE A 11 13.39 8.88 -27.17
C ILE A 11 13.11 8.43 -25.74
N HIS A 12 12.30 9.18 -24.98
CA HIS A 12 11.92 8.78 -23.62
C HIS A 12 11.14 7.46 -23.61
N MET A 13 10.15 7.28 -24.49
CA MET A 13 9.44 6.00 -24.61
C MET A 13 10.39 4.83 -24.92
N ALA A 14 11.36 5.04 -25.81
CA ALA A 14 12.36 4.01 -26.12
C ALA A 14 13.24 3.67 -24.91
N LEU A 15 13.63 4.67 -24.12
CA LEU A 15 14.42 4.48 -22.89
C LEU A 15 13.62 3.80 -21.78
N ASP A 16 12.34 4.11 -21.67
CA ASP A 16 11.43 3.55 -20.66
C ASP A 16 10.90 2.17 -21.04
N GLY A 17 11.10 1.74 -22.29
CA GLY A 17 10.63 0.45 -22.81
C GLY A 17 9.19 0.48 -23.33
N GLU A 18 8.60 1.66 -23.43
CA GLU A 18 7.22 1.92 -23.85
C GLU A 18 7.08 2.14 -25.37
N LEU A 19 8.19 2.16 -26.13
CA LEU A 19 8.12 2.26 -27.59
C LEU A 19 7.59 0.94 -28.19
N PRO A 20 6.51 0.98 -29.00
CA PRO A 20 5.97 -0.22 -29.63
C PRO A 20 7.01 -0.92 -30.52
N GLY A 21 7.00 -2.26 -30.51
CA GLY A 21 8.00 -3.06 -31.21
C GLY A 21 8.02 -2.84 -32.72
N GLU A 22 6.85 -2.62 -33.31
CA GLU A 22 6.66 -2.33 -34.73
C GLU A 22 7.28 -0.99 -35.17
N GLU A 23 7.47 -0.05 -34.24
CA GLU A 23 8.05 1.27 -34.53
C GLU A 23 9.56 1.31 -34.34
N ARG A 24 10.14 0.29 -33.70
CA ARG A 24 11.55 0.27 -33.32
C ARG A 24 12.50 0.44 -34.49
N MET A 25 12.27 -0.27 -35.59
CA MET A 25 13.10 -0.15 -36.80
C MET A 25 13.02 1.26 -37.42
N ALA A 26 11.83 1.85 -37.44
CA ALA A 26 11.65 3.19 -37.99
C ALA A 26 12.26 4.27 -37.08
N TYR A 27 12.16 4.09 -35.76
CA TYR A 27 12.80 4.94 -34.76
C TYR A 27 14.33 4.89 -34.86
N GLU A 28 14.91 3.71 -35.01
CA GLU A 28 16.37 3.55 -35.18
C GLU A 28 16.87 4.23 -36.46
N ALA A 29 16.15 4.06 -37.58
CA ALA A 29 16.47 4.77 -38.82
C ALA A 29 16.35 6.29 -38.69
N TRP A 30 15.34 6.77 -37.96
CA TRP A 30 15.19 8.18 -37.64
C TRP A 30 16.34 8.69 -36.77
N LEU A 31 16.75 7.94 -35.75
CA LEU A 31 17.85 8.34 -34.86
C LEU A 31 19.18 8.45 -35.63
N GLU A 32 19.44 7.54 -36.57
CA GLU A 32 20.64 7.60 -37.41
C GLU A 32 20.61 8.79 -38.38
N ALA A 33 19.43 9.13 -38.90
CA ALA A 33 19.24 10.28 -39.77
C ALA A 33 19.28 11.64 -39.04
N ASN A 34 19.22 11.65 -37.70
CA ASN A 34 19.15 12.87 -36.87
C ASN A 34 20.26 12.88 -35.79
N PRO A 35 21.51 13.26 -36.13
CA PRO A 35 22.66 13.23 -35.21
C PRO A 35 22.45 14.03 -33.92
N GLU A 36 21.74 15.15 -33.99
CA GLU A 36 21.39 15.97 -32.83
C GLU A 36 20.47 15.24 -31.85
N MET A 37 19.48 14.50 -32.35
CA MET A 37 18.56 13.70 -31.53
C MET A 37 19.26 12.47 -30.97
N LYS A 38 20.17 11.86 -31.75
CA LYS A 38 21.06 10.79 -31.27
C LYS A 38 21.95 11.26 -30.12
N ALA A 39 22.51 12.48 -30.20
CA ALA A 39 23.29 13.08 -29.12
C ALA A 39 22.42 13.37 -27.88
N ARG A 40 21.19 13.84 -28.04
CA ARG A 40 20.23 14.01 -26.93
C ARG A 40 19.90 12.66 -26.27
N ALA A 41 19.63 11.63 -27.06
CA ALA A 41 19.37 10.29 -26.54
C ALA A 41 20.56 9.78 -25.69
N ALA A 42 21.79 9.95 -26.17
CA ALA A 42 22.99 9.58 -25.40
C ALA A 42 23.11 10.37 -24.08
N ARG A 43 22.78 11.66 -24.09
CA ARG A 43 22.75 12.48 -22.87
C ARG A 43 21.71 11.98 -21.87
N PHE A 44 20.50 11.65 -22.31
CA PHE A 44 19.46 11.11 -21.43
C PHE A 44 19.83 9.75 -20.84
N VAL A 45 20.52 8.89 -21.60
CA VAL A 45 21.08 7.64 -21.07
C VAL A 45 22.06 7.92 -19.93
N ALA A 46 22.96 8.88 -20.11
CA ALA A 46 23.93 9.28 -19.09
C ALA A 46 23.25 9.90 -17.86
N ASP A 47 22.27 10.79 -18.06
CA ASP A 47 21.50 11.41 -16.97
C ASP A 47 20.75 10.35 -16.16
N ARG A 48 20.13 9.37 -16.82
CA ARG A 48 19.44 8.25 -16.16
C ARG A 48 20.41 7.37 -15.37
N ALA A 49 21.60 7.12 -15.91
CA ALA A 49 22.65 6.37 -15.19
C ALA A 49 23.14 7.14 -13.96
N ALA A 50 23.34 8.45 -14.07
CA ALA A 50 23.75 9.31 -12.96
C ALA A 50 22.70 9.36 -11.85
N LEU A 51 21.42 9.51 -12.20
CA LEU A 51 20.31 9.44 -11.23
C LEU A 51 20.26 8.07 -10.54
N ARG A 52 20.33 6.97 -11.30
CA ARG A 52 20.35 5.63 -10.72
C ARG A 52 21.51 5.44 -9.74
N ALA A 53 22.71 5.93 -10.08
CA ALA A 53 23.86 5.87 -9.20
C ALA A 53 23.67 6.71 -7.93
N ALA A 54 23.17 7.94 -8.07
CA ALA A 54 22.94 8.85 -6.95
C ALA A 54 21.92 8.30 -5.92
N PHE A 55 20.90 7.59 -6.41
CA PHE A 55 19.84 7.03 -5.56
C PHE A 55 19.98 5.54 -5.28
N ALA A 56 21.10 4.90 -5.68
CA ALA A 56 21.30 3.47 -5.49
C ALA A 56 21.19 3.06 -4.02
N GLY A 57 21.79 3.84 -3.11
CA GLY A 57 21.77 3.57 -1.67
C GLY A 57 20.39 3.70 -1.01
N VAL A 58 19.45 4.44 -1.61
CA VAL A 58 18.09 4.58 -1.08
C VAL A 58 17.33 3.24 -1.13
N LEU A 59 17.68 2.36 -2.08
CA LEU A 59 17.06 1.04 -2.18
C LEU A 59 17.44 0.10 -1.02
N ASP A 60 18.57 0.37 -0.36
CA ASP A 60 19.05 -0.41 0.79
C ASP A 60 18.51 0.13 2.13
N GLU A 61 17.86 1.29 2.13
CA GLU A 61 17.26 1.85 3.34
C GLU A 61 16.03 1.05 3.79
N PRO A 62 15.83 0.89 5.12
CA PRO A 62 14.64 0.23 5.62
C PRO A 62 13.39 1.03 5.28
N VAL A 63 12.39 0.36 4.70
CA VAL A 63 11.11 1.00 4.34
C VAL A 63 10.48 1.66 5.58
N PRO A 64 10.18 2.97 5.54
CA PRO A 64 9.57 3.70 6.65
C PRO A 64 8.26 3.07 7.16
N ALA A 65 8.08 3.05 8.48
CA ALA A 65 6.90 2.45 9.12
C ALA A 65 5.57 3.02 8.60
N ARG A 66 5.51 4.33 8.33
CA ARG A 66 4.33 5.00 7.75
C ARG A 66 3.92 4.42 6.39
N LEU A 67 4.89 4.05 5.54
CA LEU A 67 4.60 3.45 4.23
C LEU A 67 4.16 2.00 4.38
N LYS A 68 4.76 1.26 5.32
CA LYS A 68 4.29 -0.10 5.67
C LYS A 68 2.84 -0.07 6.16
N GLN A 69 2.48 0.88 7.02
CA GLN A 69 1.10 1.04 7.50
C GLN A 69 0.14 1.47 6.38
N ALA A 70 0.55 2.35 5.47
CA ALA A 70 -0.28 2.76 4.35
C ALA A 70 -0.59 1.60 3.38
N VAL A 71 0.37 0.69 3.17
CA VAL A 71 0.23 -0.46 2.25
C VAL A 71 -0.47 -1.65 2.91
N PHE A 72 -0.11 -1.98 4.15
CA PHE A 72 -0.57 -3.19 4.85
C PHE A 72 -1.65 -2.94 5.90
N GLY A 73 -2.00 -1.68 6.18
CA GLY A 73 -2.88 -1.28 7.27
C GLY A 73 -2.21 -1.35 8.65
N GLU A 74 -2.94 -0.94 9.69
CA GLU A 74 -2.58 -1.27 11.07
C GLU A 74 -2.87 -2.76 11.29
N ALA A 75 -1.86 -3.53 11.69
CA ALA A 75 -2.08 -4.88 12.20
C ALA A 75 -3.10 -4.75 13.35
N PRO A 76 -4.32 -5.31 13.23
CA PRO A 76 -5.37 -4.98 14.16
C PRO A 76 -4.97 -5.54 15.53
N ALA A 77 -4.96 -4.69 16.55
CA ALA A 77 -4.76 -5.04 17.95
C ALA A 77 -5.97 -5.87 18.47
N ARG A 78 -6.22 -7.04 17.85
CA ARG A 78 -7.39 -7.89 18.12
C ARG A 78 -7.32 -8.61 19.47
N THR A 79 -6.17 -8.58 20.13
CA THR A 79 -5.92 -9.38 21.34
C THR A 79 -6.46 -8.71 22.61
N THR A 80 -6.37 -7.38 22.72
CA THR A 80 -6.76 -6.66 23.95
C THR A 80 -8.28 -6.51 24.08
N ALA A 81 -8.97 -6.24 22.98
CA ALA A 81 -10.42 -6.02 22.98
C ALA A 81 -11.22 -7.30 23.31
N TRP A 82 -10.73 -8.47 22.89
CA TRP A 82 -11.39 -9.76 23.15
C TRP A 82 -11.38 -10.12 24.63
N ARG A 83 -10.24 -9.96 25.30
CA ARG A 83 -10.11 -10.21 26.75
C ARG A 83 -11.02 -9.30 27.56
N ALA A 84 -11.08 -8.02 27.24
CA ALA A 84 -11.95 -7.07 27.95
C ALA A 84 -13.44 -7.45 27.84
N ARG A 85 -13.88 -7.92 26.68
CA ARG A 85 -15.29 -8.29 26.44
C ARG A 85 -15.72 -9.49 27.31
N TRP A 86 -14.87 -10.51 27.43
CA TRP A 86 -15.19 -11.73 28.22
C TRP A 86 -15.32 -11.44 29.72
N TRP A 87 -14.45 -10.58 30.26
CA TRP A 87 -14.54 -10.16 31.66
C TRP A 87 -15.81 -9.37 31.95
N LEU A 88 -16.23 -8.50 31.02
CA LEU A 88 -17.47 -7.76 31.15
C LEU A 88 -18.71 -8.67 31.14
N SER A 89 -18.71 -9.69 30.26
CA SER A 89 -19.77 -10.71 30.21
C SER A 89 -19.82 -11.55 31.49
N ALA A 90 -18.66 -11.94 32.03
CA ALA A 90 -18.59 -12.68 33.30
C ALA A 90 -19.12 -11.85 34.48
N ALA A 91 -18.79 -10.56 34.55
CA ALA A 91 -19.30 -9.66 35.58
C ALA A 91 -20.82 -9.49 35.48
N ALA A 92 -21.38 -9.31 34.27
CA ALA A 92 -22.81 -9.20 34.06
C ALA A 92 -23.57 -10.47 34.49
N ALA A 93 -23.02 -11.66 34.16
CA ALA A 93 -23.59 -12.93 34.60
C ALA A 93 -23.59 -13.07 36.13
N ALA A 94 -22.50 -12.67 36.80
CA ALA A 94 -22.42 -12.69 38.26
C ALA A 94 -23.47 -11.78 38.91
N VAL A 95 -23.65 -10.56 38.39
CA VAL A 95 -24.67 -9.62 38.89
C VAL A 95 -26.08 -10.19 38.71
N LEU A 96 -26.38 -10.82 37.58
CA LEU A 96 -27.68 -11.44 37.33
C LEU A 96 -27.96 -12.62 38.27
N VAL A 97 -26.95 -13.46 38.55
CA VAL A 97 -27.09 -14.57 39.50
C VAL A 97 -27.31 -14.06 40.93
N ILE A 98 -26.52 -13.06 41.36
CA ILE A 98 -26.65 -12.46 42.69
C ILE A 98 -28.02 -11.78 42.84
N GLY A 99 -28.40 -10.96 41.86
CA GLY A 99 -29.70 -10.28 41.85
C GLY A 99 -30.88 -11.24 41.78
N GLY A 100 -30.77 -12.31 40.98
CA GLY A 100 -31.78 -13.35 40.87
C GLY A 100 -31.97 -14.16 42.15
N LEU A 101 -30.88 -14.57 42.80
CA LEU A 101 -30.92 -15.27 44.08
C LEU A 101 -31.45 -14.39 45.21
N ALA A 102 -30.98 -13.14 45.31
CA ALA A 102 -31.45 -12.19 46.33
C ALA A 102 -32.94 -11.87 46.14
N GLY A 103 -33.37 -11.68 44.89
CA GLY A 103 -34.78 -11.44 44.55
C GLY A 103 -35.67 -12.66 44.84
N TYR A 104 -35.20 -13.88 44.56
CA TYR A 104 -35.94 -15.11 44.85
C TYR A 104 -36.14 -15.32 46.35
N VAL A 105 -35.09 -15.14 47.17
CA VAL A 105 -35.15 -15.28 48.63
C VAL A 105 -36.06 -14.21 49.27
N ALA A 106 -35.96 -12.96 48.84
CA ALA A 106 -36.87 -11.91 49.32
C ALA A 106 -38.33 -12.13 48.86
N GLY A 107 -38.51 -12.72 47.67
CA GLY A 107 -39.84 -13.04 47.13
C GLY A 107 -40.55 -14.17 47.88
N ILE A 108 -39.84 -15.22 48.31
CA ILE A 108 -40.42 -16.33 49.08
C ILE A 108 -40.81 -15.91 50.51
N ASP A 109 -40.07 -14.99 51.13
CA ASP A 109 -40.39 -14.44 52.46
C ASP A 109 -41.59 -13.46 52.42
N GLY A 110 -41.88 -12.88 51.25
CA GLY A 110 -42.99 -11.94 51.06
C GLY A 110 -44.36 -12.58 50.83
N ILE A 111 -44.42 -13.85 50.40
CA ILE A 111 -45.68 -14.55 50.07
C ILE A 111 -46.42 -15.07 51.32
N GLY A 112 -45.79 -15.04 52.50
CA GLY A 112 -46.36 -15.54 53.77
C GLY A 112 -47.07 -14.51 54.66
N ARG A 113 -47.25 -13.25 54.22
CA ARG A 113 -48.02 -12.24 54.97
C ARG A 113 -49.05 -11.57 54.06
N GLY A 114 -50.12 -12.30 53.77
CA GLY A 114 -51.39 -11.81 53.23
C GLY A 114 -52.53 -12.39 54.04
#